data_AF-A0A961GKR0-F1
#
_entry.id   AF-A0A961GKR0-F1
#
_cell.length_a   1.000
_cell.length_b   1.000
_cell.length_c   1.000
_cell.angle_alpha   90.00
_cell.angle_beta   90.00
_cell.angle_gamma   90.00
#
_symmetry.space_group_name_H-M   'P 1'
#
loop_
_entity.id
_entity.type
_entity.pdbx_description
1 polymer ?
#
loop_
_entity_poly.entity_id
_entity_poly.type
_entity_poly.pdbx_seq_one_letter_code
_entity_poly.pdbx_strand_id
1 'polypeptide(L)'
;GTGGLDELGVDAALWVGTPFYSGWLREALAPGGAIEDGTAIEVDGIEQIEALAPAARERLRTVLLSHDNDPVRRINVDLLLREPPWLAESPRRPTVPREQHFIPMLTGYQTIVDTVNATNPVPGVFRATGHDYRLDLPAVTVAAYRLPEPDAAVADRLMAKLQADEAARAARFRLPKAEADGEAVDADAAAASADAAADIDPLSMPAGPPSI
;
A
#
# COMPACT_ATOMS: atom_id res chain seq x y z
N GLY A 1 10.56 -16.07 -13.18
CA GLY A 1 11.88 -15.43 -13.23
C GLY A 1 12.04 -14.38 -14.30
N THR A 2 13.25 -13.80 -14.34
CA THR A 2 13.71 -12.76 -15.28
C THR A 2 13.68 -13.15 -16.75
N GLY A 3 13.61 -14.45 -17.08
CA GLY A 3 13.35 -14.88 -18.46
C GLY A 3 12.10 -14.20 -19.04
N GLY A 4 11.08 -13.94 -18.22
CA GLY A 4 9.92 -13.14 -18.64
C GLY A 4 10.24 -11.67 -18.88
N LEU A 5 11.20 -11.07 -18.16
CA LEU A 5 11.65 -9.70 -18.45
C LEU A 5 12.40 -9.64 -19.80
N ASP A 6 13.24 -10.64 -20.08
CA ASP A 6 13.96 -10.73 -21.35
C ASP A 6 13.01 -11.00 -22.53
N GLU A 7 12.07 -11.93 -22.37
CA GLU A 7 11.03 -12.22 -23.37
C GLU A 7 10.13 -11.03 -23.65
N LEU A 8 9.84 -10.21 -22.64
CA LEU A 8 9.03 -9.00 -22.76
C LEU A 8 9.83 -7.76 -23.19
N GLY A 9 11.16 -7.88 -23.34
CA GLY A 9 12.03 -6.75 -23.69
C GLY A 9 12.07 -5.65 -22.62
N VAL A 10 11.99 -6.03 -21.34
CA VAL A 10 12.05 -5.09 -20.20
C VAL A 10 13.51 -4.82 -19.84
N ASP A 11 13.95 -3.58 -20.10
CA ASP A 11 15.33 -3.14 -19.82
C ASP A 11 15.58 -2.90 -18.33
N ALA A 12 14.59 -2.38 -17.62
CA ALA A 12 14.67 -2.03 -16.21
C ALA A 12 13.32 -2.25 -15.49
N ALA A 13 13.38 -2.62 -14.22
CA ALA A 13 12.21 -2.82 -13.40
C ALA A 13 12.46 -2.47 -11.92
N LEU A 14 11.44 -1.90 -11.29
CA LEU A 14 11.43 -1.51 -9.87
C LEU A 14 10.30 -2.22 -9.15
N TRP A 15 10.64 -2.94 -8.09
CA TRP A 15 9.68 -3.51 -7.14
C TRP A 15 9.79 -2.78 -5.81
N VAL A 16 8.65 -2.52 -5.19
CA VAL A 16 8.57 -1.76 -3.94
C VAL A 16 7.80 -2.58 -2.91
N GLY A 17 8.34 -2.71 -1.70
CA GLY A 17 7.63 -3.36 -0.59
C GLY A 17 7.21 -4.80 -0.87
N THR A 18 8.00 -5.57 -1.62
CA THR A 18 7.61 -6.91 -2.04
C THR A 18 7.49 -7.84 -0.82
N PRO A 19 6.32 -8.43 -0.49
CA PRO A 19 6.11 -9.15 0.78
C PRO A 19 7.05 -10.35 0.99
N PHE A 20 7.27 -10.74 2.26
CA PHE A 20 8.15 -11.86 2.64
C PHE A 20 7.88 -13.16 1.85
N TYR A 21 6.61 -13.47 1.60
CA TYR A 21 6.23 -14.72 0.94
C TYR A 21 6.41 -14.73 -0.58
N SER A 22 6.79 -13.59 -1.18
CA SER A 22 6.97 -13.47 -2.62
C SER A 22 8.00 -14.47 -3.16
N GLY A 23 7.54 -15.37 -4.04
CA GLY A 23 8.43 -16.28 -4.76
C GLY A 23 9.41 -15.53 -5.66
N TRP A 24 8.94 -14.44 -6.28
CA TRP A 24 9.75 -13.55 -7.11
C TRP A 24 10.95 -12.99 -6.35
N LEU A 25 10.73 -12.45 -5.14
CA LEU A 25 11.81 -11.90 -4.32
C LEU A 25 12.91 -12.92 -4.07
N ARG A 26 12.53 -14.14 -3.67
CA ARG A 26 13.48 -15.20 -3.34
C ARG A 26 14.26 -15.63 -4.58
N GLU A 27 13.58 -15.76 -5.72
CA GLU A 27 14.23 -16.07 -6.99
C GLU A 27 15.20 -14.95 -7.40
N ALA A 28 14.81 -13.69 -7.16
CA ALA A 28 15.57 -12.54 -7.62
C ALA A 28 16.85 -12.27 -6.83
N LEU A 29 16.90 -12.69 -5.56
CA LEU A 29 18.04 -12.48 -4.67
C LEU A 29 18.81 -13.77 -4.37
N ALA A 30 18.42 -14.90 -4.96
CA ALA A 30 19.11 -16.18 -4.77
C ALA A 30 20.50 -16.15 -5.42
N PRO A 31 21.60 -16.36 -4.65
CA PRO A 31 22.94 -16.45 -5.22
C PRO A 31 23.04 -17.62 -6.21
N GLY A 32 23.58 -17.36 -7.41
CA GLY A 32 23.64 -18.37 -8.47
C GLY A 32 22.27 -18.82 -8.99
N GLY A 33 21.24 -18.01 -8.76
CA GLY A 33 19.87 -18.24 -9.22
C GLY A 33 19.68 -17.99 -10.72
N ALA A 34 18.42 -17.84 -11.12
CA ALA A 34 18.06 -17.57 -12.52
C ALA A 34 18.41 -16.14 -12.99
N ILE A 35 18.66 -15.22 -12.05
CA ILE A 35 19.10 -13.86 -12.33
C ILE A 35 20.63 -13.82 -12.35
N GLU A 36 21.21 -13.20 -13.39
CA GLU A 36 22.65 -12.94 -13.45
C GLU A 36 23.10 -12.06 -12.27
N ASP A 37 24.14 -12.51 -11.56
CA ASP A 37 24.68 -11.81 -10.40
C ASP A 37 24.99 -10.34 -10.69
N GLY A 38 24.46 -9.44 -9.87
CA GLY A 38 24.65 -8.00 -10.02
C GLY A 38 23.77 -7.32 -11.07
N THR A 39 22.77 -8.01 -11.63
CA THR A 39 21.70 -7.38 -12.41
C THR A 39 20.46 -7.06 -11.56
N ALA A 40 20.31 -7.68 -10.40
CA ALA A 40 19.30 -7.35 -9.39
C ALA A 40 19.95 -6.90 -8.07
N ILE A 41 19.33 -5.93 -7.41
CA ILE A 41 19.73 -5.48 -6.07
C ILE A 41 18.51 -5.21 -5.20
N GLU A 42 18.61 -5.54 -3.91
CA GLU A 42 17.71 -5.02 -2.88
C GLU A 42 18.37 -3.86 -2.16
N VAL A 43 17.64 -2.76 -2.00
CA VAL A 43 18.10 -1.56 -1.31
C VAL A 43 17.06 -1.05 -0.30
N ASP A 44 17.55 -0.50 0.80
CA ASP A 44 16.83 0.25 1.84
C ASP A 44 16.61 1.72 1.43
N GLY A 45 17.42 2.25 0.49
CA GLY A 45 17.35 3.64 0.06
C GLY A 45 18.23 3.96 -1.13
N ILE A 46 18.16 5.21 -1.61
CA ILE A 46 18.88 5.69 -2.80
C ILE A 46 20.40 5.66 -2.60
N GLU A 47 20.86 5.91 -1.38
CA GLU A 47 22.28 6.00 -1.02
C GLU A 47 23.02 4.69 -1.36
N GLN A 48 22.34 3.56 -1.29
CA GLN A 48 22.92 2.25 -1.64
C GLN A 48 23.08 2.07 -3.15
N ILE A 49 22.19 2.63 -3.97
CA ILE A 49 22.36 2.68 -5.43
C ILE A 49 23.49 3.65 -5.79
N GLU A 50 23.56 4.79 -5.10
CA GLU A 50 24.60 5.81 -5.27
C GLU A 50 25.99 5.31 -4.87
N ALA A 51 26.07 4.42 -3.88
CA ALA A 51 27.31 3.79 -3.46
C ALA A 51 27.85 2.74 -4.46
N LEU A 52 27.03 2.28 -5.41
CA LEU A 52 27.49 1.35 -6.45
C LEU A 52 28.51 2.02 -7.38
N ALA A 53 29.54 1.25 -7.74
CA ALA A 53 30.47 1.64 -8.80
C ALA A 53 29.72 1.85 -10.13
N PRO A 54 30.16 2.79 -11.01
CA PRO A 54 29.46 3.10 -12.26
C PRO A 54 29.15 1.87 -13.12
N ALA A 55 30.13 0.98 -13.31
CA ALA A 55 29.94 -0.26 -14.07
C ALA A 55 28.90 -1.22 -13.45
N ALA A 56 28.78 -1.24 -12.12
CA ALA A 56 27.74 -2.03 -11.44
C ALA A 56 26.36 -1.40 -11.63
N ARG A 57 26.26 -0.06 -11.57
CA ARG A 57 25.03 0.67 -11.81
C ARG A 57 24.53 0.54 -13.25
N GLU A 58 25.43 0.48 -14.23
CA GLU A 58 25.09 0.24 -15.64
C GLU A 58 24.55 -1.17 -15.91
N ARG A 59 25.02 -2.17 -15.14
CA ARG A 59 24.51 -3.55 -15.24
C ARG A 59 23.17 -3.77 -14.55
N LEU A 60 22.76 -2.84 -13.69
CA LEU A 60 21.54 -2.96 -12.91
C LEU A 60 20.31 -2.96 -13.82
N ARG A 61 19.47 -3.98 -13.68
CA ARG A 61 18.19 -4.10 -14.40
C ARG A 61 17.01 -4.17 -13.45
N THR A 62 17.22 -4.64 -12.23
CA THR A 62 16.16 -4.89 -11.26
C THR A 62 16.52 -4.25 -9.93
N VAL A 63 15.65 -3.36 -9.45
CA VAL A 63 15.78 -2.73 -8.13
C VAL A 63 14.61 -3.18 -7.27
N LEU A 64 14.90 -3.70 -6.09
CA LEU A 64 13.91 -4.00 -5.07
C LEU A 64 14.11 -3.01 -3.93
N LEU A 65 13.19 -2.04 -3.83
CA LEU A 65 13.15 -1.12 -2.72
C LEU A 65 12.42 -1.78 -1.55
N SER A 66 13.12 -2.00 -0.46
CA SER A 66 12.61 -2.68 0.73
C SER A 66 13.32 -2.14 1.96
N HIS A 67 12.57 -1.45 2.83
CA HIS A 67 13.17 -0.94 4.04
C HIS A 67 13.57 -2.10 4.94
N ASP A 68 14.75 -1.98 5.54
CA ASP A 68 15.26 -2.94 6.49
C ASP A 68 14.24 -3.14 7.63
N ASN A 69 13.57 -2.09 8.10
CA ASN A 69 12.56 -2.18 9.15
C ASN A 69 11.12 -2.44 8.66
N ASP A 70 10.90 -2.83 7.40
CA ASP A 70 9.57 -3.15 6.89
C ASP A 70 9.02 -4.44 7.55
N PRO A 71 7.99 -4.38 8.40
CA PRO A 71 7.42 -5.57 9.02
C PRO A 71 6.66 -6.45 8.01
N VAL A 72 6.17 -5.92 6.88
CA VAL A 72 5.55 -6.73 5.80
C VAL A 72 6.57 -7.66 5.14
N ARG A 73 7.85 -7.24 5.15
CA ARG A 73 8.99 -8.06 4.71
C ARG A 73 9.41 -9.11 5.71
N ARG A 74 8.91 -9.06 6.94
CA ARG A 74 9.38 -9.92 8.03
C ARG A 74 8.29 -10.85 8.55
N ILE A 75 7.03 -10.43 8.47
CA ILE A 75 5.88 -11.17 8.99
C ILE A 75 5.79 -12.56 8.34
N ASN A 76 5.94 -13.57 9.17
CA ASN A 76 5.75 -14.96 8.79
C ASN A 76 5.32 -15.79 10.01
N VAL A 77 4.74 -16.97 9.77
CA VAL A 77 4.19 -17.81 10.84
C VAL A 77 5.27 -18.42 11.73
N ASP A 78 6.50 -18.61 11.21
CA ASP A 78 7.61 -19.14 11.99
C ASP A 78 8.04 -18.19 13.11
N LEU A 79 7.79 -16.87 12.99
CA LEU A 79 8.05 -15.89 14.06
C LEU A 79 7.31 -16.19 15.37
N LEU A 80 6.25 -17.00 15.34
CA LEU A 80 5.57 -17.42 16.56
C LEU A 80 6.41 -18.42 17.37
N LEU A 81 7.30 -19.17 16.72
CA LEU A 81 7.96 -20.34 17.31
C LEU A 81 9.48 -20.31 17.22
N ARG A 82 10.05 -19.59 16.25
CA ARG A 82 11.48 -19.62 15.92
C ARG A 82 12.04 -18.22 15.76
N GLU A 83 13.28 -18.05 16.22
CA GLU A 83 14.05 -16.84 15.99
C GLU A 83 14.31 -16.68 14.48
N PRO A 84 13.98 -15.51 13.90
CA PRO A 84 14.18 -15.29 12.47
C PRO A 84 15.65 -14.97 12.15
N PRO A 85 16.12 -15.30 10.93
CA PRO A 85 17.49 -15.01 10.51
C PRO A 85 17.90 -13.54 10.69
N TRP A 86 17.02 -12.59 10.33
CA TRP A 86 17.30 -11.15 10.42
C TRP A 86 17.54 -10.64 11.85
N LEU A 87 17.11 -11.38 12.87
CA LEU A 87 17.38 -11.04 14.28
C LEU A 87 18.65 -11.72 14.80
N ALA A 88 19.01 -12.85 14.21
CA ALA A 88 20.23 -13.61 14.50
C ALA A 88 21.46 -13.10 13.70
N GLU A 89 21.27 -12.27 12.67
CA GLU A 89 22.33 -11.65 11.88
C GLU A 89 23.34 -10.84 12.73
N SER A 90 24.63 -10.94 12.39
CA SER A 90 25.70 -10.17 13.02
C SER A 90 26.69 -9.65 11.95
N PRO A 91 26.80 -8.32 11.76
CA PRO A 91 25.99 -7.28 12.41
C PRO A 91 24.54 -7.29 11.90
N ARG A 92 23.59 -6.89 12.76
CA ARG A 92 22.20 -6.63 12.34
C ARG A 92 22.14 -5.44 11.39
N ARG A 93 21.14 -5.46 10.51
CA ARG A 93 20.79 -4.33 9.63
C ARG A 93 20.54 -3.04 10.44
N PRO A 94 20.94 -1.85 9.94
CA PRO A 94 20.99 -0.61 10.74
C PRO A 94 19.69 -0.21 11.45
N THR A 95 18.53 -0.46 10.84
CA THR A 95 17.23 -0.06 11.38
C THR A 95 16.61 -1.11 12.32
N VAL A 96 17.30 -2.23 12.57
CA VAL A 96 16.90 -3.25 13.54
C VAL A 96 17.59 -3.00 14.87
N PRO A 97 16.85 -2.72 15.96
CA PRO A 97 17.46 -2.49 17.27
C PRO A 97 18.33 -3.67 17.72
N ARG A 98 19.50 -3.38 18.30
CA ARG A 98 20.42 -4.41 18.81
C ARG A 98 19.90 -5.06 20.08
N GLU A 99 19.03 -4.36 20.79
CA GLU A 99 18.39 -4.77 22.03
C GLU A 99 17.11 -5.56 21.79
N GLN A 100 16.66 -5.69 20.53
CA GLN A 100 15.54 -6.56 20.19
C GLN A 100 15.95 -8.02 20.41
N HIS A 101 15.16 -8.75 21.18
CA HIS A 101 15.38 -10.17 21.44
C HIS A 101 14.17 -10.97 20.96
N PHE A 102 14.42 -12.20 20.52
CA PHE A 102 13.35 -13.12 20.19
C PHE A 102 12.67 -13.59 21.46
N ILE A 103 11.35 -13.41 21.53
CA ILE A 103 10.50 -13.98 22.56
C ILE A 103 9.40 -14.75 21.83
N PRO A 104 9.34 -16.10 21.96
CA PRO A 104 8.33 -16.92 21.31
C PRO A 104 6.92 -16.37 21.50
N MET A 105 6.10 -16.44 20.46
CA MET A 105 4.76 -15.87 20.31
C MET A 105 4.72 -14.33 20.35
N LEU A 106 5.40 -13.69 21.31
CA LEU A 106 5.38 -12.24 21.49
C LEU A 106 6.02 -11.49 20.32
N THR A 107 7.17 -11.94 19.82
CA THR A 107 7.81 -11.32 18.64
C THR A 107 6.93 -11.41 17.40
N GLY A 108 6.27 -12.55 17.19
CA GLY A 108 5.32 -12.72 16.09
C GLY A 108 4.11 -11.79 16.23
N TYR A 109 3.51 -11.69 17.41
CA TYR A 109 2.41 -10.75 17.67
C TYR A 109 2.84 -9.29 17.48
N GLN A 110 4.00 -8.91 18.01
CA GLN A 110 4.57 -7.57 17.83
C GLN A 110 4.74 -7.26 16.34
N THR A 111 5.28 -8.19 15.55
CA THR A 111 5.47 -7.99 14.10
C THR A 111 4.14 -7.84 13.36
N ILE A 112 3.06 -8.50 13.80
CA ILE A 112 1.71 -8.28 13.26
C ILE A 112 1.24 -6.85 13.54
N VAL A 113 1.38 -6.38 14.78
CA VAL A 113 1.02 -5.00 15.16
C VAL A 113 1.84 -3.98 14.36
N ASP A 114 3.15 -4.21 14.23
CA ASP A 114 4.04 -3.39 13.41
C ASP A 114 3.58 -3.37 11.96
N THR A 115 3.16 -4.50 11.41
CA THR A 115 2.61 -4.61 10.04
C THR A 115 1.36 -3.74 9.85
N VAL A 116 0.43 -3.78 10.80
CA VAL A 116 -0.78 -2.94 10.75
C VAL A 116 -0.41 -1.45 10.81
N ASN A 117 0.53 -1.08 11.68
CA ASN A 117 0.96 0.31 11.81
C ASN A 117 1.72 0.79 10.56
N ALA A 118 2.60 -0.04 10.01
CA ALA A 118 3.40 0.27 8.83
C ALA A 118 2.56 0.42 7.56
N THR A 119 1.43 -0.28 7.48
CA THR A 119 0.49 -0.23 6.34
C THR A 119 -0.60 0.84 6.48
N ASN A 120 -0.62 1.57 7.60
CA ASN A 120 -1.58 2.64 7.86
C ASN A 120 -0.87 4.00 8.06
N PRO A 121 -0.22 4.54 7.01
CA PRO A 121 0.51 5.79 7.11
C PRO A 121 -0.43 6.99 7.35
N VAL A 122 0.12 8.04 7.96
CA VAL A 122 -0.57 9.32 8.08
C VAL A 122 -0.68 9.97 6.69
N PRO A 123 -1.90 10.27 6.21
CA PRO A 123 -2.07 10.93 4.92
C PRO A 123 -1.38 12.30 4.88
N GLY A 124 -0.72 12.59 3.76
CA GLY A 124 0.07 13.79 3.51
C GLY A 124 1.44 13.81 4.17
N VAL A 125 1.78 12.81 4.99
CA VAL A 125 3.09 12.73 5.64
C VAL A 125 3.83 11.51 5.10
N PHE A 126 4.78 11.76 4.20
CA PHE A 126 5.59 10.71 3.61
C PHE A 126 6.82 10.45 4.48
N ARG A 127 7.13 9.17 4.67
CA ARG A 127 8.32 8.70 5.38
C ARG A 127 9.02 7.63 4.53
N ALA A 128 10.27 7.37 4.85
CA ALA A 128 11.05 6.24 4.33
C ALA A 128 11.27 5.26 5.49
N THR A 129 10.20 4.57 5.90
CA THR A 129 10.24 3.69 7.08
C THR A 129 9.09 2.71 7.05
N GLY A 130 9.35 1.48 7.51
CA GLY A 130 8.35 0.43 7.49
C GLY A 130 7.90 0.16 6.06
N HIS A 131 6.58 0.06 5.86
CA HIS A 131 5.97 -0.15 4.55
C HIS A 131 5.57 1.16 3.83
N ASP A 132 6.10 2.29 4.30
CA ASP A 132 5.94 3.59 3.66
C ASP A 132 7.20 3.94 2.87
N TYR A 133 7.07 3.92 1.55
CA TYR A 133 8.12 4.19 0.56
C TYR A 133 7.93 5.53 -0.14
N ARG A 134 6.97 6.35 0.28
CA ARG A 134 6.54 7.50 -0.53
C ARG A 134 7.59 8.62 -0.56
N LEU A 135 8.48 8.67 0.43
CA LEU A 135 9.49 9.71 0.54
C LEU A 135 10.68 9.48 -0.42
N ASP A 136 11.15 8.24 -0.50
CA ASP A 136 12.35 7.81 -1.21
C ASP A 136 12.07 7.24 -2.61
N LEU A 137 10.86 6.73 -2.84
CA LEU A 137 10.44 6.17 -4.12
C LEU A 137 10.73 7.08 -5.33
N PRO A 138 10.55 8.42 -5.30
CA PRO A 138 10.87 9.25 -6.46
C PRO A 138 12.34 9.18 -6.85
N ALA A 139 13.26 9.30 -5.89
CA ALA A 139 14.70 9.25 -6.14
C ALA A 139 15.12 7.86 -6.64
N VAL A 140 14.61 6.80 -6.00
CA VAL A 140 14.86 5.41 -6.41
C VAL A 140 14.30 5.13 -7.80
N THR A 141 13.15 5.69 -8.15
CA THR A 141 12.55 5.56 -9.50
C THR A 141 13.44 6.22 -10.56
N VAL A 142 13.90 7.44 -10.32
CA VAL A 142 14.81 8.14 -11.23
C VAL A 142 16.08 7.31 -11.45
N ALA A 143 16.67 6.79 -10.38
CA ALA A 143 17.88 5.98 -10.47
C ALA A 143 17.65 4.61 -11.14
N ALA A 144 16.61 3.88 -10.75
CA ALA A 144 16.30 2.55 -11.27
C ALA A 144 16.03 2.54 -12.78
N TYR A 145 15.36 3.58 -13.29
CA TYR A 145 15.05 3.72 -14.70
C TYR A 145 16.03 4.63 -15.47
N ARG A 146 17.08 5.12 -14.81
CA ARG A 146 18.08 6.04 -15.39
C ARG A 146 17.45 7.27 -16.03
N LEU A 147 16.41 7.80 -15.39
CA LEU A 147 15.73 9.00 -15.86
C LEU A 147 16.61 10.22 -15.59
N PRO A 148 16.45 11.29 -16.37
CA PRO A 148 17.09 12.57 -16.04
C PRO A 148 16.66 13.02 -14.65
N GLU A 149 17.63 13.40 -13.82
CA GLU A 149 17.33 13.97 -12.51
C GLU A 149 16.59 15.32 -12.68
N PRO A 150 15.43 15.49 -12.01
CA PRO A 150 14.74 16.77 -12.02
C PRO A 150 15.56 17.83 -11.27
N ASP A 151 15.37 19.08 -11.65
CA ASP A 151 15.83 20.21 -10.84
C ASP A 151 15.29 20.11 -9.41
N ALA A 152 16.12 20.43 -8.41
CA ALA A 152 15.78 20.26 -6.99
C ALA A 152 14.49 21.03 -6.61
N ALA A 153 14.31 22.25 -7.12
CA ALA A 153 13.11 23.02 -6.83
C ALA A 153 11.87 22.41 -7.52
N VAL A 154 12.03 21.76 -8.67
CA VAL A 154 10.94 20.99 -9.30
C VAL A 154 10.60 19.76 -8.47
N ALA A 155 11.60 19.01 -8.01
CA ALA A 155 11.41 17.83 -7.17
C ALA A 155 10.67 18.17 -5.87
N ASP A 156 11.08 19.24 -5.18
CA ASP A 156 10.44 19.71 -3.95
C ASP A 156 8.97 20.09 -4.17
N ARG A 157 8.67 20.80 -5.27
CA ARG A 157 7.28 21.17 -5.61
C ARG A 157 6.43 19.95 -5.94
N LEU A 158 6.98 18.97 -6.66
CA LEU A 158 6.29 17.72 -6.94
C LEU A 158 6.01 16.94 -5.66
N MET A 159 6.98 16.81 -4.77
CA MET A 159 6.81 16.14 -3.48
C MET A 159 5.72 16.81 -2.64
N ALA A 160 5.77 18.14 -2.50
CA ALA A 160 4.76 18.91 -1.77
C ALA A 160 3.36 18.75 -2.38
N LYS A 161 3.26 18.72 -3.71
CA LYS A 161 2.00 18.47 -4.41
C LYS A 161 1.46 17.06 -4.15
N LEU A 162 2.31 16.04 -4.22
CA LEU A 162 1.92 14.64 -3.96
C LEU A 162 1.39 14.47 -2.53
N GLN A 163 2.06 15.08 -1.56
CA GLN A 163 1.62 15.09 -0.16
C GLN A 163 0.25 15.78 0.00
N ALA A 164 0.07 16.96 -0.61
CA ALA A 164 -1.20 17.69 -0.54
C ALA A 164 -2.35 16.93 -1.22
N ASP A 165 -2.11 16.38 -2.41
CA ASP A 165 -3.10 15.60 -3.16
C ASP A 165 -3.51 14.33 -2.40
N GLU A 166 -2.57 13.71 -1.69
CA GLU A 166 -2.84 12.55 -0.85
C GLU A 166 -3.68 12.90 0.37
N ALA A 167 -3.32 13.96 1.09
CA ALA A 167 -4.11 14.45 2.23
C ALA A 167 -5.54 14.78 1.80
N ALA A 168 -5.69 15.48 0.67
CA ALA A 168 -7.00 15.82 0.10
C ALA A 168 -7.79 14.57 -0.31
N ARG A 169 -7.13 13.57 -0.93
CA ARG A 169 -7.76 12.29 -1.27
C ARG A 169 -8.24 11.55 -0.02
N ALA A 170 -7.41 11.44 1.02
CA ALA A 170 -7.80 10.77 2.25
C ALA A 170 -8.96 11.50 2.96
N ALA A 171 -8.99 12.83 2.93
CA ALA A 171 -10.10 13.62 3.46
C ALA A 171 -11.42 13.28 2.74
N ARG A 172 -11.40 13.16 1.40
CA ARG A 172 -12.58 12.75 0.62
C ARG A 172 -13.11 11.37 1.00
N PHE A 173 -12.22 10.41 1.27
CA PHE A 173 -12.62 9.06 1.68
C PHE A 173 -13.05 8.96 3.16
N ARG A 174 -12.66 9.92 4.00
CA ARG A 174 -13.11 10.01 5.41
C ARG A 174 -14.47 10.67 5.58
N LEU A 175 -14.94 11.44 4.59
CA LEU A 175 -16.31 11.94 4.60
C LEU A 175 -17.24 10.73 4.47
N PRO A 176 -18.29 10.60 5.32
CA PRO A 176 -19.32 9.60 5.07
C PRO A 176 -19.86 9.81 3.65
N LYS A 177 -20.24 8.72 2.98
CA LYS A 177 -20.98 8.71 1.71
C LYS A 177 -22.37 9.34 1.91
N ALA A 178 -22.41 10.60 2.32
CA ALA A 178 -23.60 11.42 2.34
C ALA A 178 -23.69 12.09 0.97
N GLU A 179 -24.89 12.08 0.38
CA GLU A 179 -25.25 12.73 -0.89
C GLU A 179 -24.94 11.97 -2.19
N ALA A 180 -25.18 10.66 -2.24
CA ALA A 180 -25.42 9.97 -3.53
C ALA A 180 -26.67 9.07 -3.56
N ASP A 181 -27.26 8.75 -2.41
CA ASP A 181 -28.44 7.88 -2.34
C ASP A 181 -29.68 8.60 -1.73
N GLY A 182 -29.61 9.93 -1.54
CA GLY A 182 -30.62 10.72 -0.81
C GLY A 182 -31.63 11.51 -1.66
N GLU A 183 -31.46 11.58 -2.98
CA GLU A 183 -32.31 12.41 -3.86
C GLU A 183 -33.06 11.59 -4.91
N ALA A 184 -33.38 10.34 -4.58
CA ALA A 184 -34.23 9.47 -5.41
C ALA A 184 -35.46 8.91 -4.66
N VAL A 185 -35.67 9.25 -3.38
CA VAL A 185 -36.77 8.69 -2.56
C VAL A 185 -37.91 9.69 -2.32
N ASP A 186 -37.68 11.00 -2.46
CA ASP A 186 -38.73 12.02 -2.22
C ASP A 186 -39.58 12.37 -3.45
N ALA A 187 -39.23 11.89 -4.65
CA ALA A 187 -40.06 12.09 -5.85
C ALA A 187 -41.24 11.11 -5.95
N ASP A 188 -41.16 9.94 -5.32
CA ASP A 188 -42.18 8.87 -5.43
C ASP A 188 -43.25 8.96 -4.32
N ALA A 189 -42.92 9.56 -3.17
CA ALA A 189 -43.88 9.77 -2.08
C ALA A 189 -44.89 10.90 -2.35
N ALA A 190 -44.55 11.87 -3.20
CA ALA A 190 -45.46 12.94 -3.62
C ALA A 190 -46.51 12.47 -4.65
N ALA A 191 -46.19 11.45 -5.45
CA ALA A 191 -47.11 10.89 -6.44
C ALA A 191 -48.17 9.96 -5.81
N ALA A 192 -47.84 9.26 -4.72
CA ALA A 192 -48.73 8.32 -4.05
C ALA A 192 -49.82 8.97 -3.15
N SER A 193 -49.73 10.27 -2.85
CA SER A 193 -50.75 10.98 -2.06
C SER A 193 -51.80 11.72 -2.89
N ALA A 194 -51.65 11.76 -4.22
CA ALA A 194 -52.60 12.39 -5.13
C ALA A 194 -53.68 11.43 -5.68
N ASP A 195 -53.48 10.11 -5.57
CA ASP A 195 -54.37 9.09 -6.15
C ASP A 195 -55.37 8.47 -5.16
N ALA A 196 -55.32 8.87 -3.87
CA ALA A 196 -56.22 8.36 -2.83
C ALA A 196 -57.45 9.26 -2.56
N ALA A 197 -57.72 10.26 -3.41
CA ALA A 197 -58.80 11.24 -3.23
C ALA A 197 -59.91 11.14 -4.29
N ALA A 198 -60.01 10.04 -5.04
CA ALA A 198 -61.03 9.84 -6.06
C ALA A 198 -61.66 8.44 -5.99
N ASP A 199 -62.41 8.15 -4.93
CA ASP A 199 -63.53 7.19 -4.97
C ASP A 199 -64.37 7.31 -3.69
N ILE A 200 -65.28 8.29 -3.67
CA ILE A 200 -66.43 8.32 -2.76
C ILE A 200 -67.67 8.24 -3.64
N ASP A 201 -68.32 7.08 -3.69
CA ASP A 201 -69.63 6.89 -4.30
C ASP A 201 -70.74 7.26 -3.27
N PRO A 202 -71.57 8.28 -3.51
CA PRO A 202 -72.59 8.70 -2.58
C PRO A 202 -73.95 8.15 -3.02
N LEU A 203 -74.36 6.94 -2.57
CA LEU A 203 -75.77 6.53 -2.40
C LEU A 203 -75.89 5.03 -2.03
N SER A 204 -76.01 4.73 -0.73
CA SER A 204 -76.81 3.59 -0.26
C SER A 204 -77.11 3.68 1.24
N MET A 205 -78.34 4.08 1.54
CA MET A 205 -79.14 3.73 2.73
C MET A 205 -80.33 2.90 2.20
N PRO A 206 -81.08 2.07 2.96
CA PRO A 206 -81.47 2.19 4.38
C PRO A 206 -81.46 0.80 5.10
N ALA A 207 -82.00 0.49 6.29
CA ALA A 207 -83.07 1.05 7.12
C ALA A 207 -82.92 0.59 8.59
N GLY A 208 -83.61 1.29 9.49
CA GLY A 208 -83.53 1.19 10.95
C GLY A 208 -84.18 -0.04 11.62
N PRO A 209 -84.31 0.01 12.97
CA PRO A 209 -84.16 -1.15 13.86
C PRO A 209 -85.50 -1.71 14.37
N PRO A 210 -85.45 -2.70 15.27
CA PRO A 210 -86.29 -2.60 16.46
C PRO A 210 -85.52 -2.80 17.77
N SER A 211 -85.98 -2.05 18.76
CA SER A 211 -85.63 -2.07 20.18
C SER A 211 -85.93 -3.40 20.87
N ILE A 212 -85.18 -3.72 21.93
CA ILE A 212 -85.62 -3.81 23.35
C ILE A 212 -84.39 -3.49 24.21
#